data_AF-A0A2M8DXS5-F1
#
_entry.id   AF-A0A2M8DXS5-F1
#
_cell.length_a   1.000
_cell.length_b   1.000
_cell.length_c   1.000
_cell.angle_alpha   90.00
_cell.angle_beta   90.00
_cell.angle_gamma   90.00
#
_symmetry.space_group_name_H-M   'P 1'
#
loop_
_entity.id
_entity.type
_entity.pdbx_description
1 polymer ?
#
loop_
_entity_poly.entity_id
_entity_poly.type
_entity_poly.pdbx_seq_one_letter_code
_entity_poly.pdbx_strand_id
1 'polypeptide(L)'
;VGFIALAGVAAETGVVMLIYLEHAWQEIQARCKTEARKPTLDDLHSAIMEGAVNRVRPKMMTVVAIMAGLLPILWGSGTGSEVMRRIAAPMVGGMISSTVLTLVVIPVIYALVKSREIR
;
A
#
# COMPACT_ATOMS: atom_id res chain seq x y z
N VAL A 1 9.93 -13.60 -14.97
CA VAL A 1 10.17 -13.75 -13.52
C VAL A 1 9.92 -12.47 -12.74
N GLY A 2 10.48 -11.31 -13.16
CA GLY A 2 10.28 -10.02 -12.47
C GLY A 2 8.81 -9.62 -12.24
N PHE A 3 7.93 -9.83 -13.22
CA PHE A 3 6.48 -9.58 -13.05
C PHE A 3 5.82 -10.46 -11.99
N ILE A 4 6.25 -11.71 -11.84
CA ILE A 4 5.71 -12.64 -10.84
C ILE A 4 6.14 -12.19 -9.44
N ALA A 5 7.42 -11.83 -9.27
CA ALA A 5 7.94 -11.28 -8.02
C ALA A 5 7.21 -9.98 -7.64
N LEU A 6 7.01 -9.08 -8.62
CA LEU A 6 6.25 -7.85 -8.43
C LEU A 6 4.80 -8.12 -7.97
N ALA A 7 4.11 -9.09 -8.57
CA ALA A 7 2.74 -9.42 -8.21
C ALA A 7 2.63 -9.86 -6.73
N GLY A 8 3.60 -10.64 -6.25
CA GLY A 8 3.68 -11.03 -4.84
C GLY A 8 3.87 -9.83 -3.91
N VAL A 9 4.83 -8.95 -4.21
CA VAL A 9 5.08 -7.73 -3.41
C VAL A 9 3.89 -6.76 -3.45
N ALA A 10 3.22 -6.64 -4.59
CA ALA A 10 2.01 -5.83 -4.72
C ALA A 10 0.86 -6.38 -3.87
N ALA A 11 0.65 -7.71 -3.89
CA ALA A 11 -0.36 -8.37 -3.06
C ALA A 11 -0.07 -8.20 -1.56
N GLU A 12 1.17 -8.46 -1.14
CA GLU A 12 1.62 -8.27 0.25
C GLU A 12 1.35 -6.84 0.71
N THR A 13 1.86 -5.85 -0.02
CA THR A 13 1.71 -4.44 0.38
C THR A 13 0.27 -3.95 0.31
N GLY A 14 -0.57 -4.55 -0.53
CA GLY A 14 -2.01 -4.27 -0.60
C GLY A 14 -2.77 -4.79 0.62
N VAL A 15 -2.55 -6.05 1.00
CA VAL A 15 -3.14 -6.67 2.20
C VAL A 15 -2.73 -5.89 3.45
N VAL A 16 -1.46 -5.53 3.52
CA VAL A 16 -0.87 -4.80 4.64
C VAL A 16 -1.46 -3.38 4.77
N MET A 17 -1.89 -2.75 3.67
CA MET A 17 -2.64 -1.49 3.70
C MET A 17 -4.05 -1.70 4.25
N LEU A 18 -4.77 -2.73 3.79
CA LEU A 18 -6.12 -3.03 4.28
C LEU A 18 -6.16 -3.29 5.78
N ILE A 19 -5.19 -4.03 6.31
CA ILE A 19 -5.07 -4.28 7.76
C ILE A 19 -4.97 -2.96 8.54
N TYR A 20 -4.24 -1.98 8.02
CA TYR A 20 -4.06 -0.69 8.70
C TYR A 20 -5.31 0.18 8.64
N LEU A 21 -5.99 0.22 7.49
CA LEU A 21 -7.29 0.90 7.37
C LEU A 21 -8.32 0.27 8.30
N GLU A 22 -8.36 -1.05 8.38
CA GLU A 22 -9.26 -1.77 9.29
C GLU A 22 -8.91 -1.51 10.76
N HIS A 23 -7.62 -1.48 11.13
CA HIS A 23 -7.20 -1.17 12.49
C HIS A 23 -7.61 0.24 12.91
N ALA A 24 -7.35 1.24 12.06
CA ALA A 24 -7.76 2.63 12.31
C ALA A 24 -9.29 2.75 12.42
N TRP A 25 -10.03 2.02 11.58
CA TRP A 25 -11.49 1.99 11.67
C TRP A 25 -12.00 1.33 12.96
N GLN A 26 -11.34 0.26 13.43
CA GLN A 26 -11.67 -0.42 14.68
C GLN A 26 -11.41 0.47 15.91
N GLU A 27 -10.32 1.24 15.92
CA GLU A 27 -10.02 2.20 16.97
C GLU A 27 -11.12 3.28 17.08
N ILE A 28 -11.54 3.84 15.95
CA ILE A 28 -12.61 4.85 15.94
C ILE A 28 -13.95 4.23 16.36
N GLN A 29 -14.27 3.02 15.89
CA GLN A 29 -15.48 2.32 16.35
C GLN A 29 -15.47 2.02 17.85
N ALA A 30 -14.31 1.65 18.41
CA ALA A 30 -14.16 1.44 19.85
C ALA A 30 -14.43 2.74 20.62
N ARG A 31 -13.89 3.87 20.15
CA ARG A 31 -14.16 5.19 20.74
C ARG A 31 -15.65 5.55 20.68
N CYS A 32 -16.30 5.39 19.53
CA CYS A 32 -17.73 5.63 19.36
C CYS A 32 -18.59 4.76 20.31
N LYS A 33 -18.21 3.48 20.51
CA LYS A 33 -18.89 2.59 21.44
C LYS A 33 -18.76 3.06 22.89
N THR A 34 -17.58 3.52 23.31
CA THR A 34 -17.37 4.10 24.65
C THR A 34 -18.21 5.37 24.86
N GLU A 35 -18.40 6.17 23.80
CA GLU A 35 -19.24 7.37 23.79
C GLU A 35 -20.74 7.07 23.58
N ALA A 36 -21.14 5.79 23.52
CA ALA A 36 -22.50 5.32 23.24
C ALA A 36 -23.13 5.93 21.97
N ARG A 37 -22.30 6.29 20.97
CA ARG A 37 -22.75 6.85 19.69
C ARG A 37 -22.51 5.89 18.53
N LYS A 38 -23.30 6.05 17.47
CA LYS A 38 -23.09 5.32 16.22
C LYS A 38 -21.95 5.97 15.42
N PRO A 39 -21.07 5.18 14.77
CA PRO A 39 -20.07 5.70 13.86
C PRO A 39 -20.74 6.44 12.70
N THR A 40 -20.20 7.59 12.33
CA THR A 40 -20.70 8.43 11.23
C THR A 40 -19.77 8.35 10.01
N LEU A 41 -20.16 8.95 8.89
CA LEU A 41 -19.30 9.03 7.71
C LEU A 41 -18.05 9.90 7.95
N ASP A 42 -18.14 10.90 8.82
CA ASP A 42 -17.01 11.77 9.17
C ASP A 42 -15.94 11.00 9.97
N ASP A 43 -16.40 10.10 10.84
CA ASP A 43 -15.53 9.17 11.57
C ASP A 43 -14.81 8.22 10.62
N LEU A 44 -15.50 7.71 9.60
CA LEU A 44 -14.88 6.83 8.60
C LEU A 44 -13.82 7.58 7.79
N HIS A 45 -14.11 8.81 7.38
CA HIS A 45 -13.13 9.66 6.70
C HIS A 45 -11.90 9.92 7.58
N SER A 46 -12.12 10.21 8.87
CA SER A 46 -11.04 10.43 9.83
C SER A 46 -10.16 9.19 10.00
N ALA A 47 -10.76 8.00 10.16
CA ALA A 47 -10.02 6.73 10.25
C ALA A 47 -9.17 6.45 9.00
N ILE A 48 -9.74 6.70 7.81
CA ILE A 48 -9.05 6.46 6.56
C ILE A 48 -7.88 7.43 6.39
N MET A 49 -8.06 8.71 6.74
CA MET A 49 -6.99 9.70 6.69
C MET A 49 -5.85 9.35 7.64
N GLU A 50 -6.16 8.99 8.88
CA GLU A 50 -5.17 8.60 9.88
C GLU A 50 -4.44 7.31 9.47
N GLY A 51 -5.19 6.29 9.06
CA GLY A 51 -4.65 5.00 8.59
C GLY A 51 -3.79 5.14 7.33
N ALA A 52 -4.19 6.00 6.37
CA ALA A 52 -3.44 6.24 5.15
C ALA A 52 -2.13 6.98 5.40
N VAL A 53 -2.13 8.05 6.21
CA VAL A 53 -0.93 8.84 6.52
C VAL A 53 0.11 8.00 7.26
N ASN A 54 -0.32 7.22 8.25
CA ASN A 54 0.56 6.32 9.01
C ASN A 54 1.25 5.27 8.11
N ARG A 55 0.67 4.98 6.94
CA ARG A 55 1.22 4.02 5.96
C ARG A 55 2.17 4.62 4.93
N VAL A 56 2.13 5.93 4.69
CA VAL A 56 3.03 6.58 3.71
C VAL A 56 4.49 6.34 4.08
N ARG A 57 4.88 6.55 5.35
CA ARG A 57 6.27 6.39 5.79
C ARG A 57 6.77 4.93 5.64
N PRO A 58 6.06 3.90 6.13
CA PRO A 58 6.44 2.51 5.90
C PRO A 58 6.47 2.08 4.43
N LYS A 59 5.50 2.53 3.61
CA LYS A 59 5.46 2.18 2.17
C LYS A 59 6.63 2.83 1.43
N MET A 60 6.97 4.07 1.74
CA MET A 60 8.13 4.74 1.15
C MET A 60 9.44 4.06 1.54
N MET A 61 9.56 3.56 2.78
CA MET A 61 10.74 2.80 3.21
C MET A 61 10.98 1.56 2.35
N THR A 62 9.95 0.74 2.10
CA THR A 62 10.09 -0.47 1.30
C THR A 62 10.37 -0.16 -0.17
N VAL A 63 9.70 0.86 -0.71
CA VAL A 63 9.90 1.30 -2.10
C VAL A 63 11.32 1.78 -2.33
N VAL A 64 11.83 2.63 -1.43
CA VAL A 64 13.21 3.13 -1.50
C VAL A 64 14.22 2.00 -1.33
N ALA A 65 14.02 1.09 -0.38
CA ALA A 65 14.94 -0.03 -0.16
C ALA A 65 15.06 -0.94 -1.40
N ILE A 66 13.93 -1.29 -2.02
CA ILE A 66 13.92 -2.13 -3.23
C ILE A 66 14.54 -1.37 -4.41
N MET A 67 14.19 -0.09 -4.60
CA MET A 67 14.81 0.70 -5.67
C MET A 67 16.33 0.80 -5.48
N ALA A 68 16.80 1.09 -4.27
CA ALA A 68 18.22 1.17 -3.95
C ALA A 68 18.95 -0.15 -4.20
N GLY A 69 18.33 -1.30 -3.89
CA GLY A 69 18.90 -2.63 -4.16
C GLY A 69 18.94 -3.02 -5.64
N LEU A 70 17.98 -2.52 -6.44
CA LEU A 70 17.89 -2.84 -7.87
C LEU A 70 18.65 -1.85 -8.76
N LEU A 71 18.93 -0.64 -8.26
CA LEU A 71 19.61 0.42 -9.00
C LEU A 71 20.98 0.00 -9.57
N PRO A 72 21.87 -0.67 -8.81
CA PRO A 72 23.16 -1.14 -9.33
C PRO A 72 23.00 -2.21 -10.41
N ILE A 73 21.96 -3.04 -10.32
CA ILE A 73 21.68 -4.11 -11.28
C ILE A 73 21.23 -3.53 -12.62
N LEU A 74 20.55 -2.38 -12.61
CA LEU A 74 20.09 -1.71 -13.83
C LEU A 74 21.22 -1.00 -14.59
N TRP A 75 22.24 -0.50 -13.88
CA TRP A 75 23.39 0.22 -14.46
C TRP A 75 24.65 -0.62 -14.65
N GLY A 76 24.73 -1.80 -14.04
CA GLY A 76 25.87 -2.69 -14.20
C GLY A 76 26.05 -3.17 -15.64
N SER A 77 27.22 -2.91 -16.23
CA SER A 77 27.65 -3.45 -17.51
C SER A 77 28.64 -4.59 -17.30
N GLY A 78 28.21 -5.83 -17.53
CA GLY A 78 29.02 -7.03 -17.36
C GLY A 78 28.33 -8.29 -17.88
N THR A 79 29.04 -9.41 -17.94
CA THR A 79 28.48 -10.70 -18.39
C THR A 79 27.26 -11.09 -17.54
N GLY A 80 26.12 -11.38 -18.18
CA GLY A 80 24.86 -11.71 -17.49
C GLY A 80 24.01 -10.51 -17.05
N SER A 81 24.51 -9.27 -17.18
CA SER A 81 23.74 -8.05 -16.87
C SER A 81 22.46 -7.93 -17.69
N GLU A 82 22.46 -8.38 -18.94
CA GLU A 82 21.29 -8.30 -19.81
C GLU A 82 20.12 -9.15 -19.30
N VAL A 83 20.40 -10.32 -18.73
CA VAL A 83 19.37 -11.19 -18.13
C VAL A 83 18.84 -10.57 -16.84
N MET A 84 19.73 -10.10 -15.97
CA MET A 84 19.34 -9.46 -14.71
C MET A 84 18.53 -8.17 -14.93
N ARG A 85 18.90 -7.34 -15.91
CA ARG A 85 18.17 -6.12 -16.25
C ARG A 85 16.74 -6.41 -16.71
N ARG A 86 16.52 -7.49 -17.47
CA ARG A 86 15.17 -7.93 -17.90
C ARG A 86 14.31 -8.43 -16.74
N ILE A 87 14.91 -8.85 -15.63
CA ILE A 87 14.19 -9.25 -14.41
C ILE A 87 13.91 -8.03 -13.52
N ALA A 88 14.90 -7.15 -13.34
CA ALA A 88 14.81 -6.00 -12.44
C ALA A 88 13.96 -4.85 -12.99
N ALA A 89 14.00 -4.58 -14.30
CA ALA A 89 13.30 -3.43 -14.90
C ALA A 89 11.77 -3.45 -14.69
N PRO A 90 11.06 -4.58 -14.90
CA PRO A 90 9.63 -4.68 -14.57
C PRO A 90 9.32 -4.46 -13.10
N MET A 91 10.22 -4.87 -12.18
CA MET A 91 10.01 -4.70 -10.75
C MET A 91 10.08 -3.23 -10.35
N VAL A 92 11.05 -2.47 -10.87
CA VAL A 92 11.16 -1.03 -10.56
C VAL A 92 9.96 -0.24 -11.07
N GLY A 93 9.62 -0.41 -12.35
CA GLY A 93 8.47 0.30 -12.93
C GLY A 93 7.15 -0.10 -12.25
N GLY A 94 6.97 -1.40 -12.02
CA GLY A 94 5.78 -1.92 -11.36
C GLY A 94 5.64 -1.48 -9.91
N MET A 95 6.74 -1.36 -9.18
CA MET A 95 6.75 -0.91 -7.79
C MET A 95 6.28 0.54 -7.65
N ILE A 96 6.73 1.43 -8.55
CA ILE A 96 6.30 2.82 -8.57
C ILE A 96 4.80 2.89 -8.84
N SER A 97 4.35 2.25 -9.92
CA SER A 97 2.93 2.21 -10.30
C SER A 97 2.06 1.59 -9.22
N SER A 98 2.48 0.45 -8.64
CA SER A 98 1.77 -0.23 -7.56
C SER A 98 1.72 0.62 -6.30
N THR A 99 2.74 1.42 -5.99
CA THR A 99 2.74 2.29 -4.82
C THR A 99 1.67 3.36 -4.93
N VAL A 100 1.58 4.02 -6.09
CA VAL A 100 0.53 5.00 -6.36
C VAL A 100 -0.85 4.32 -6.31
N LEU A 101 -0.97 3.14 -6.93
CA LEU A 101 -2.24 2.40 -6.93
C LEU A 101 -2.65 1.99 -5.51
N THR A 102 -1.75 1.46 -4.68
CA THR A 102 -2.06 1.05 -3.31
C THR A 102 -2.41 2.25 -2.42
N LEU A 103 -1.72 3.39 -2.56
CA LEU A 103 -1.97 4.56 -1.71
C LEU A 103 -3.24 5.32 -2.09
N VAL A 104 -3.70 5.20 -3.33
CA VAL A 104 -4.91 5.91 -3.81
C VAL A 104 -6.10 4.97 -3.92
N VAL A 105 -5.95 3.87 -4.66
CA VAL A 105 -7.07 3.00 -5.04
C VAL A 105 -7.58 2.19 -3.86
N ILE A 106 -6.71 1.64 -3.01
CA ILE A 106 -7.16 0.83 -1.86
C ILE A 106 -7.97 1.65 -0.84
N PRO A 107 -7.50 2.82 -0.38
CA PRO A 107 -8.30 3.66 0.52
C PRO A 107 -9.64 4.08 -0.06
N VAL A 108 -9.70 4.40 -1.36
CA VAL A 108 -10.93 4.77 -2.04
C VAL A 108 -11.91 3.59 -2.10
N ILE A 109 -11.45 2.39 -2.47
CA ILE A 109 -12.30 1.19 -2.47
C ILE A 109 -12.79 0.88 -1.06
N TYR A 110 -11.90 0.96 -0.06
CA TYR A 110 -12.26 0.73 1.34
C TYR A 110 -13.33 1.72 1.82
N ALA A 111 -13.18 3.01 1.50
CA ALA A 111 -14.16 4.05 1.79
C ALA A 111 -15.53 3.73 1.20
N LEU A 112 -15.58 3.35 -0.08
CA LEU A 112 -16.81 3.03 -0.80
C LEU A 112 -17.53 1.80 -0.25
N VAL A 113 -16.77 0.78 0.16
CA VAL A 113 -17.33 -0.44 0.75
C VAL A 113 -17.88 -0.14 2.14
N LYS A 114 -17.09 0.51 3.01
CA LYS A 114 -17.52 0.82 4.38
C LYS A 114 -18.62 1.88 4.45
N SER A 115 -18.65 2.86 3.54
CA SER A 115 -19.73 3.85 3.51
C SER A 115 -21.09 3.22 3.20
N ARG A 116 -21.12 2.10 2.46
CA ARG A 116 -22.35 1.34 2.21
C ARG A 116 -22.81 0.50 3.40
N GLU A 117 -21.89 0.13 4.29
CA GLU A 117 -22.20 -0.63 5.51
C GLU A 117 -22.71 0.27 6.65
N ILE A 118 -22.28 1.54 6.67
CA ILE A 118 -22.72 2.56 7.64
C ILE A 118 -24.11 3.13 7.30
N ARG A 119 -24.51 3.10 6.02
CA ARG A 119 -25.79 3.62 5.53
C ARG A 119 -26.90 2.58 5.66
#